data_AF-A0A2V5TAW1-F1
#
_entry.id   AF-A0A2V5TAW1-F1
#
_cell.length_a   1.000
_cell.length_b   1.000
_cell.length_c   1.000
_cell.angle_alpha   90.00
_cell.angle_beta   90.00
_cell.angle_gamma   90.00
#
_symmetry.space_group_name_H-M   'P 1'
#
loop_
_entity.id
_entity.type
_entity.pdbx_description
1 polymer ?
#
loop_
_entity_poly.entity_id
_entity_poly.type
_entity_poly.pdbx_seq_one_letter_code
_entity_poly.pdbx_strand_id
1 'polypeptide(L)'
;MKSVAFLLLCITSVAFAEDFKTTRGKEYKNVSVSRIEPDGIVLKTKSGISKIYFVELPKDVQERFHYNPANAAAYTAAQAFAKPGLAGRGQPVEIISHGTQVDINQHLALGYVTIVDFYADWCPACRWLSPRLEQMAASDPQIALRKIDIVNWKTAVARQFTIDSLPQVSIYNRVGQLIGTVSGADIDQIKSYVAQAKARG
;
A
#
# COMPACT_ATOMS: atom_id res chain seq x y z
N MET A 1 15.33 -33.03 55.25
CA MET A 1 15.32 -32.16 54.06
C MET A 1 14.99 -33.01 52.85
N LYS A 2 13.77 -32.90 52.31
CA LYS A 2 13.34 -33.63 51.10
C LYS A 2 13.28 -32.62 49.95
N SER A 3 14.24 -32.69 49.03
CA SER A 3 14.26 -31.84 47.84
C SER A 3 13.30 -32.42 46.81
N VAL A 4 12.15 -31.77 46.62
CA VAL A 4 11.20 -32.07 45.56
C VAL A 4 11.73 -31.39 44.28
N ALA A 5 12.23 -32.19 43.34
CA ALA A 5 12.58 -31.71 42.01
C ALA A 5 11.29 -31.58 41.17
N PHE A 6 10.84 -30.34 40.95
CA PHE A 6 9.80 -30.03 39.96
C PHE A 6 10.39 -30.22 38.57
N LEU A 7 10.08 -31.34 37.92
CA LEU A 7 10.42 -31.61 36.53
C LEU A 7 9.51 -30.72 35.66
N LEU A 8 10.04 -29.59 35.19
CA LEU A 8 9.37 -28.73 34.22
C LEU A 8 9.28 -29.47 32.87
N LEU A 9 8.12 -30.06 32.56
CA LEU A 9 7.84 -30.68 31.28
C LEU A 9 7.60 -29.57 30.25
N CYS A 10 8.66 -29.08 29.61
CA CYS A 10 8.55 -28.18 28.45
C CYS A 10 7.95 -28.97 27.28
N ILE A 11 6.65 -28.80 27.04
CA ILE A 11 5.99 -29.26 25.81
C ILE A 11 6.55 -28.41 24.67
N THR A 12 7.51 -28.94 23.93
CA THR A 12 7.98 -28.31 22.69
C THR A 12 6.89 -28.51 21.65
N SER A 13 6.10 -27.47 21.39
CA SER A 13 5.18 -27.46 20.25
C SER A 13 6.01 -27.61 18.97
N VAL A 14 6.02 -28.82 18.41
CA VAL A 14 6.65 -29.09 17.11
C VAL A 14 5.83 -28.32 16.06
N ALA A 15 6.35 -27.18 15.61
CA ALA A 15 5.78 -26.47 14.48
C ALA A 15 6.10 -27.30 13.21
N PHE A 16 5.16 -28.17 12.82
CA PHE A 16 5.29 -28.93 11.58
C PHE A 16 5.39 -27.97 10.40
N ALA A 17 6.34 -28.23 9.52
CA ALA A 17 6.40 -27.53 8.25
C ALA A 17 5.33 -28.10 7.33
N GLU A 18 4.55 -27.22 6.73
CA GLU A 18 3.44 -27.55 5.84
C GLU A 18 3.53 -26.75 4.54
N ASP A 19 2.74 -27.14 3.55
CA ASP A 19 2.68 -26.48 2.25
C ASP A 19 1.37 -25.70 2.11
N PHE A 20 1.45 -24.46 1.60
CA PHE A 20 0.28 -23.64 1.27
C PHE A 20 0.26 -23.32 -0.21
N LYS A 21 -0.93 -23.37 -0.81
CA LYS A 21 -1.16 -22.93 -2.18
C LYS A 21 -2.25 -21.88 -2.19
N THR A 22 -1.95 -20.71 -2.76
CA THR A 22 -2.94 -19.66 -2.96
C THR A 22 -3.90 -20.03 -4.09
N THR A 23 -5.08 -19.41 -4.11
CA THR A 23 -6.07 -19.55 -5.18
C THR A 23 -5.54 -19.13 -6.56
N ARG A 24 -4.48 -18.30 -6.59
CA ARG A 24 -3.77 -17.86 -7.81
C ARG A 24 -2.59 -18.76 -8.20
N GLY A 25 -2.40 -19.89 -7.51
CA GLY A 25 -1.38 -20.88 -7.83
C GLY A 25 0.02 -20.63 -7.26
N LYS A 26 0.23 -19.55 -6.48
CA LYS A 26 1.49 -19.35 -5.75
C LYS A 26 1.60 -20.38 -4.63
N GLU A 27 2.71 -21.12 -4.61
CA GLU A 27 3.00 -22.18 -3.64
C GLU A 27 4.06 -21.73 -2.62
N TYR A 28 3.85 -22.10 -1.36
CA TYR A 28 4.75 -21.90 -0.24
C TYR A 28 5.03 -23.28 0.34
N LYS A 29 6.26 -23.76 0.21
CA LYS A 29 6.62 -25.13 0.60
C LYS A 29 7.47 -25.16 1.84
N ASN A 30 7.27 -26.17 2.68
CA ASN A 30 8.05 -26.44 3.88
C ASN A 30 8.12 -25.20 4.81
N VAL A 31 6.96 -24.60 5.05
CA VAL A 31 6.84 -23.37 5.85
C VAL A 31 6.18 -23.67 7.19
N SER A 32 6.57 -22.94 8.23
CA SER A 32 5.90 -23.04 9.54
C SER A 32 5.04 -21.79 9.77
N VAL A 33 3.79 -21.96 10.18
CA VAL A 33 2.96 -20.83 10.62
C VAL A 33 3.54 -20.29 11.93
N SER A 34 4.14 -19.10 11.88
CA SER A 34 4.72 -18.43 13.05
C SER A 34 3.65 -17.77 13.92
N ARG A 35 2.64 -17.17 13.30
CA ARG A 35 1.48 -16.59 13.98
C ARG A 35 0.32 -16.43 13.00
N ILE A 36 -0.88 -16.33 13.55
CA ILE A 36 -2.10 -16.07 12.81
C ILE A 36 -2.55 -14.65 13.16
N GLU A 37 -2.81 -13.83 12.15
CA GLU A 37 -3.41 -12.50 12.26
C GLU A 37 -4.85 -12.57 11.72
N PRO A 38 -5.77 -11.67 12.14
CA PRO A 38 -7.15 -11.71 11.67
C PRO A 38 -7.34 -11.69 10.14
N ASP A 39 -6.41 -11.10 9.39
CA ASP A 39 -6.45 -10.98 7.92
C ASP A 39 -5.51 -11.96 7.19
N GLY A 40 -4.69 -12.75 7.90
CA GLY A 40 -3.79 -13.71 7.25
C GLY A 40 -2.89 -14.51 8.19
N ILE A 41 -2.14 -15.44 7.59
CA ILE A 41 -1.14 -16.26 8.29
C ILE A 41 0.26 -15.72 8.01
N VAL A 42 1.09 -15.68 9.05
CA VAL A 42 2.49 -15.26 8.94
C VAL A 42 3.36 -16.50 9.02
N LEU A 43 4.04 -16.76 7.92
CA LEU A 43 4.88 -17.91 7.69
C LEU A 43 6.34 -17.59 7.99
N LYS A 44 7.04 -18.56 8.58
CA LYS A 44 8.48 -18.56 8.73
C LYS A 44 9.07 -19.64 7.82
N THR A 45 10.08 -19.25 7.05
CA THR A 45 10.84 -20.12 6.16
C THR A 45 12.34 -19.97 6.46
N LYS A 46 13.18 -20.75 5.78
CA LYS A 46 14.64 -20.56 5.82
C LYS A 46 15.09 -19.22 5.23
N SER A 47 14.29 -18.63 4.33
CA SER A 47 14.60 -17.38 3.63
C SER A 47 14.01 -16.13 4.31
N GLY A 48 13.16 -16.28 5.32
CA GLY A 48 12.63 -15.16 6.08
C GLY A 48 11.19 -15.34 6.55
N ILE A 49 10.51 -14.22 6.77
CA ILE A 49 9.11 -14.16 7.20
C ILE A 49 8.27 -13.68 6.01
N SER A 50 7.14 -14.33 5.76
CA SER A 50 6.19 -13.94 4.70
C SER A 50 4.77 -14.03 5.21
N LYS A 51 3.92 -13.05 4.88
CA LYS A 51 2.48 -13.10 5.17
C LYS A 51 1.71 -13.57 3.95
N ILE A 52 0.72 -14.43 4.15
CA ILE A 52 -0.31 -14.76 3.16
C ILE A 52 -1.65 -14.29 3.71
N TYR A 53 -2.42 -13.55 2.92
CA TYR A 53 -3.74 -13.11 3.32
C TYR A 53 -4.77 -14.23 3.18
N PHE A 54 -5.76 -14.29 4.07
CA PHE A 54 -6.80 -15.31 4.01
C PHE A 54 -7.60 -15.27 2.71
N VAL A 55 -7.82 -14.08 2.14
CA VAL A 55 -8.51 -13.91 0.85
C VAL A 55 -7.77 -14.55 -0.33
N GLU A 56 -6.47 -14.81 -0.19
CA GLU A 56 -5.66 -15.49 -1.20
C GLU A 56 -5.61 -17.00 -0.98
N LEU A 57 -6.10 -17.49 0.16
CA LEU A 57 -6.09 -18.90 0.52
C LEU A 57 -7.40 -19.59 0.11
N PRO A 58 -7.35 -20.89 -0.21
CA PRO A 58 -8.55 -21.68 -0.49
C PRO A 58 -9.51 -21.72 0.70
N LYS A 59 -10.81 -21.96 0.44
CA LYS A 59 -11.86 -21.91 1.47
C LYS A 59 -11.64 -22.88 2.62
N ASP A 60 -11.17 -24.09 2.32
CA ASP A 60 -10.81 -25.12 3.31
C ASP A 60 -9.71 -24.63 4.26
N VAL A 61 -8.73 -23.88 3.75
CA VAL A 61 -7.69 -23.27 4.58
C VAL A 61 -8.25 -22.12 5.40
N GLN A 62 -9.10 -21.27 4.81
CA GLN A 62 -9.78 -20.20 5.56
C GLN A 62 -10.61 -20.75 6.73
N GLU A 63 -11.35 -21.83 6.49
CA GLU A 63 -12.17 -22.53 7.50
C GLU A 63 -11.30 -23.14 8.60
N ARG A 64 -10.19 -23.81 8.23
CA ARG A 64 -9.23 -24.40 9.19
C ARG A 64 -8.67 -23.37 10.17
N PHE A 65 -8.46 -22.14 9.73
CA PHE A 65 -7.93 -21.05 10.56
C PHE A 65 -9.01 -20.11 11.11
N HIS A 66 -10.29 -20.45 10.97
CA HIS A 66 -11.42 -19.67 11.48
C HIS A 66 -11.43 -18.22 10.98
N TYR A 67 -11.12 -18.04 9.69
CA TYR A 67 -11.16 -16.72 9.05
C TYR A 67 -12.54 -16.07 9.19
N ASN A 68 -12.56 -14.84 9.69
CA ASN A 68 -13.75 -14.01 9.74
C ASN A 68 -13.50 -12.71 8.95
N PRO A 69 -14.24 -12.48 7.85
CA PRO A 69 -13.99 -11.32 6.98
C PRO A 69 -14.27 -9.97 7.66
N ALA A 70 -15.22 -9.90 8.60
CA ALA A 70 -15.50 -8.67 9.34
C ALA A 70 -14.35 -8.33 10.30
N ASN A 71 -13.83 -9.32 11.03
CA ASN A 71 -12.68 -9.13 11.92
C ASN A 71 -11.41 -8.80 11.12
N ALA A 72 -11.22 -9.43 9.96
CA ALA A 72 -10.13 -9.13 9.06
C ALA A 72 -10.19 -7.69 8.54
N ALA A 73 -11.37 -7.24 8.07
CA ALA A 73 -11.56 -5.87 7.60
C ALA A 73 -11.29 -4.84 8.72
N ALA A 74 -11.80 -5.08 9.92
CA ALA A 74 -11.56 -4.21 11.08
C ALA A 74 -10.07 -4.19 11.47
N TYR A 75 -9.40 -5.34 11.45
CA TYR A 75 -7.98 -5.46 11.74
C TYR A 75 -7.10 -4.82 10.67
N THR A 76 -7.39 -5.01 9.38
CA THR A 76 -6.67 -4.38 8.28
C THR A 76 -6.87 -2.87 8.29
N ALA A 77 -8.09 -2.39 8.59
CA ALA A 77 -8.33 -0.96 8.79
C ALA A 77 -7.48 -0.45 9.96
N ALA A 78 -7.58 -1.06 11.14
CA ALA A 78 -6.78 -0.68 12.31
C ALA A 78 -5.26 -0.74 12.05
N GLN A 79 -4.77 -1.74 11.30
CA GLN A 79 -3.37 -1.85 10.90
C GLN A 79 -2.94 -0.83 9.84
N ALA A 80 -3.81 -0.47 8.90
CA ALA A 80 -3.53 0.60 7.93
C ALA A 80 -3.30 1.94 8.64
N PHE A 81 -3.98 2.16 9.77
CA PHE A 81 -3.73 3.30 10.65
C PHE A 81 -2.53 3.12 11.58
N ALA A 82 -2.19 1.88 11.99
CA ALA A 82 -1.15 1.60 12.99
C ALA A 82 0.25 1.28 12.41
N LYS A 83 0.35 0.87 11.14
CA LYS A 83 1.61 0.56 10.44
C LYS A 83 1.49 1.00 8.97
N PRO A 84 2.05 2.17 8.60
CA PRO A 84 2.13 2.54 7.19
C PRO A 84 3.11 1.58 6.49
N GLY A 85 2.59 0.56 5.80
CA GLY A 85 3.44 -0.37 5.02
C GLY A 85 2.83 -1.70 4.55
N LEU A 86 1.62 -2.09 4.96
CA LEU A 86 1.13 -3.48 4.77
C LEU A 86 -0.25 -3.62 4.12
N ALA A 87 -0.60 -2.74 3.18
CA ALA A 87 -1.58 -3.04 2.13
C ALA A 87 -0.88 -2.93 0.77
N GLY A 88 -0.67 -4.06 0.10
CA GLY A 88 0.18 -4.15 -1.09
C GLY A 88 -0.37 -3.37 -2.29
N ARG A 89 0.14 -2.13 -2.48
CA ARG A 89 0.41 -1.38 -3.73
C ARG A 89 1.36 -0.20 -3.38
N GLY A 90 2.60 -0.40 -2.91
CA GLY A 90 3.65 -1.27 -3.40
C GLY A 90 4.89 -0.46 -3.83
N GLN A 91 4.72 0.80 -4.27
CA GLN A 91 5.83 1.75 -4.45
C GLN A 91 5.44 3.14 -3.92
N PRO A 92 6.36 3.83 -3.21
CA PRO A 92 6.19 5.23 -2.83
C PRO A 92 6.00 6.13 -4.05
N VAL A 93 6.48 5.71 -5.23
CA VAL A 93 6.37 6.42 -6.50
C VAL A 93 6.00 5.43 -7.60
N GLU A 94 4.96 5.71 -8.37
CA GLU A 94 4.54 4.89 -9.51
C GLU A 94 4.15 5.79 -10.69
N ILE A 95 4.60 5.48 -11.91
CA ILE A 95 4.09 6.11 -13.13
C ILE A 95 2.94 5.24 -13.65
N ILE A 96 1.72 5.77 -13.65
CA ILE A 96 0.49 4.98 -13.88
C ILE A 96 -0.14 5.20 -15.27
N SER A 97 0.35 6.16 -16.05
CA SER A 97 -0.10 6.37 -17.43
C SER A 97 0.98 7.07 -18.25
N HIS A 98 1.00 6.75 -19.55
CA HIS A 98 1.77 7.43 -20.61
C HIS A 98 0.79 7.83 -21.73
N GLY A 99 -0.09 8.78 -21.45
CA GLY A 99 -1.09 9.30 -22.40
C GLY A 99 -2.40 8.51 -22.51
N THR A 100 -2.51 7.34 -21.89
CA THR A 100 -3.72 6.50 -21.91
C THR A 100 -4.68 6.87 -20.78
N GLN A 101 -5.98 6.66 -20.97
CA GLN A 101 -6.95 6.87 -19.88
C GLN A 101 -6.58 6.04 -18.65
N VAL A 102 -6.92 6.57 -17.47
CA VAL A 102 -6.60 5.95 -16.19
C VAL A 102 -7.74 6.14 -15.20
N ASP A 103 -8.14 5.07 -14.52
CA ASP A 103 -9.09 5.16 -13.41
C ASP A 103 -8.34 5.49 -12.12
N ILE A 104 -8.32 6.77 -11.74
CA ILE A 104 -7.57 7.26 -10.56
C ILE A 104 -7.96 6.51 -9.29
N ASN A 105 -9.22 6.11 -9.14
CA ASN A 105 -9.69 5.43 -7.94
C ASN A 105 -8.99 4.09 -7.72
N GLN A 106 -8.56 3.43 -8.81
CA GLN A 106 -7.77 2.20 -8.74
C GLN A 106 -6.31 2.45 -8.39
N HIS A 107 -5.82 3.70 -8.40
CA HIS A 107 -4.42 4.01 -8.08
C HIS A 107 -4.24 4.76 -6.76
N LEU A 108 -5.35 5.14 -6.10
CA LEU A 108 -5.31 5.71 -4.75
C LEU A 108 -4.77 4.69 -3.75
N ALA A 109 -3.74 5.11 -2.99
CA ALA A 109 -3.20 4.31 -1.91
C ALA A 109 -3.99 4.57 -0.63
N LEU A 110 -5.08 3.83 -0.43
CA LEU A 110 -5.89 3.94 0.80
C LEU A 110 -5.01 3.63 2.03
N GLY A 111 -5.18 4.42 3.09
CA GLY A 111 -4.29 4.47 4.26
C GLY A 111 -3.14 5.49 4.14
N TYR A 112 -2.88 6.04 2.94
CA TYR A 112 -1.83 7.00 2.67
C TYR A 112 -2.40 8.29 2.07
N VAL A 113 -1.68 9.41 2.24
CA VAL A 113 -1.93 10.59 1.41
C VAL A 113 -1.42 10.29 0.00
N THR A 114 -2.30 10.37 -1.00
CA THR A 114 -1.90 10.13 -2.39
C THR A 114 -1.71 11.46 -3.10
N ILE A 115 -0.51 11.71 -3.62
CA ILE A 115 -0.19 12.82 -4.51
C ILE A 115 -0.23 12.30 -5.94
N VAL A 116 -0.98 12.96 -6.82
CA VAL A 116 -1.05 12.64 -8.25
C VAL A 116 -0.42 13.79 -9.04
N ASP A 117 0.77 13.56 -9.62
CA ASP A 117 1.55 14.49 -10.44
C ASP A 117 1.26 14.25 -11.92
N PHE A 118 0.49 15.15 -12.54
CA PHE A 118 0.31 15.20 -13.99
C PHE A 118 1.47 16.00 -14.59
N TYR A 119 2.27 15.36 -15.43
CA TYR A 119 3.52 15.91 -15.96
C TYR A 119 3.72 15.54 -17.44
N ALA A 120 4.79 16.07 -18.03
CA ALA A 120 5.35 15.58 -19.30
C ALA A 120 6.86 15.88 -19.35
N ASP A 121 7.63 15.08 -20.07
CA ASP A 121 9.10 15.22 -20.11
C ASP A 121 9.57 16.55 -20.72
N TRP A 122 8.82 17.07 -21.70
CA TRP A 122 9.12 18.36 -22.34
C TRP A 122 8.81 19.57 -21.45
N CYS A 123 8.06 19.41 -20.36
CA CYS A 123 7.64 20.48 -19.47
C CYS A 123 8.79 20.91 -18.51
N PRO A 124 9.33 22.15 -18.63
CA PRO A 124 10.46 22.58 -17.80
C PRO A 124 10.12 22.72 -16.31
N ALA A 125 8.93 23.25 -15.99
CA ALA A 125 8.48 23.39 -14.61
C ALA A 125 8.29 22.01 -13.94
N CYS A 126 7.84 21.01 -14.69
CA CYS A 126 7.69 19.64 -14.23
C CYS A 126 9.04 19.02 -13.84
N ARG A 127 10.09 19.25 -14.66
CA ARG A 127 11.46 18.79 -14.34
C ARG A 127 12.00 19.38 -13.03
N TRP A 128 11.49 20.53 -12.60
CA TRP A 128 11.80 21.08 -11.29
C TRP A 128 10.91 20.46 -10.19
N LEU A 129 9.61 20.32 -10.43
CA LEU A 129 8.65 19.89 -9.40
C LEU A 129 8.70 18.39 -9.11
N SER A 130 8.65 17.52 -10.13
CA SER A 130 8.56 16.07 -9.96
C SER A 130 9.63 15.47 -9.03
N PRO A 131 10.95 15.80 -9.13
CA PRO A 131 11.94 15.24 -8.21
C PRO A 131 11.73 15.69 -6.75
N ARG A 132 11.09 16.84 -6.51
CA ARG A 132 10.75 17.31 -5.15
C ARG A 132 9.57 16.53 -4.58
N LEU A 133 8.59 16.18 -5.41
CA LEU A 133 7.49 15.30 -5.00
C LEU A 133 8.00 13.87 -4.73
N GLU A 134 8.91 13.36 -5.55
CA GLU A 134 9.58 12.08 -5.32
C GLU A 134 10.35 12.06 -3.99
N GLN A 135 11.11 13.13 -3.71
CA GLN A 135 11.80 13.28 -2.43
C GLN A 135 10.82 13.36 -1.26
N MET A 136 9.68 14.04 -1.42
CA MET A 136 8.65 14.13 -0.39
C MET A 136 8.06 12.74 -0.08
N ALA A 137 7.72 11.95 -1.10
CA ALA A 137 7.23 10.59 -0.92
C ALA A 137 8.30 9.63 -0.37
N ALA A 138 9.57 9.83 -0.71
CA ALA A 138 10.68 9.03 -0.18
C ALA A 138 10.98 9.34 1.30
N SER A 139 10.81 10.59 1.72
CA SER A 139 11.08 11.04 3.10
C SER A 139 9.92 10.87 4.06
N ASP A 140 8.71 10.62 3.55
CA ASP A 140 7.50 10.48 4.34
C ASP A 140 6.77 9.16 4.06
N PRO A 141 6.79 8.18 4.99
CA PRO A 141 6.18 6.87 4.78
C PRO A 141 4.65 6.92 4.72
N GLN A 142 4.01 8.05 5.01
CA GLN A 142 2.57 8.24 4.90
C GLN A 142 2.12 8.76 3.54
N ILE A 143 3.06 9.00 2.61
CA ILE A 143 2.79 9.57 1.30
C ILE A 143 3.03 8.52 0.21
N ALA A 144 2.08 8.45 -0.73
CA ALA A 144 2.23 7.74 -1.99
C ALA A 144 2.17 8.75 -3.14
N LEU A 145 3.13 8.69 -4.05
CA LEU A 145 3.17 9.47 -5.28
C LEU A 145 2.74 8.61 -6.46
N ARG A 146 1.84 9.16 -7.27
CA ARG A 146 1.43 8.63 -8.57
C ARG A 146 1.74 9.69 -9.61
N LYS A 147 2.40 9.30 -10.69
CA LYS A 147 2.78 10.19 -11.77
C LYS A 147 2.01 9.78 -13.03
N ILE A 148 1.44 10.75 -13.72
CA ILE A 148 0.71 10.58 -14.97
C ILE A 148 1.44 11.40 -16.02
N ASP A 149 2.14 10.72 -16.92
CA ASP A 149 2.72 11.36 -18.09
C ASP A 149 1.62 11.60 -19.11
N ILE A 150 1.32 12.86 -19.41
CA ILE A 150 0.34 13.19 -20.44
C ILE A 150 0.90 13.00 -21.85
N VAL A 151 2.22 12.86 -22.02
CA VAL A 151 2.98 12.77 -23.27
C VAL A 151 2.87 14.01 -24.16
N ASN A 152 1.64 14.44 -24.49
CA ASN A 152 1.30 15.68 -25.19
C ASN A 152 -0.16 16.08 -24.92
N TRP A 153 -0.55 17.29 -25.31
CA TRP A 153 -1.88 17.85 -25.05
C TRP A 153 -3.06 17.10 -25.71
N LYS A 154 -2.82 16.23 -26.70
CA LYS A 154 -3.88 15.56 -27.48
C LYS A 154 -4.22 14.16 -26.95
N THR A 155 -3.57 13.71 -25.88
CA THR A 155 -3.74 12.35 -25.37
C THR A 155 -5.07 12.16 -24.65
N ALA A 156 -5.44 10.89 -24.44
CA ALA A 156 -6.72 10.56 -23.83
C ALA A 156 -6.75 10.95 -22.35
N VAL A 157 -5.62 10.83 -21.64
CA VAL A 157 -5.51 11.25 -20.24
C VAL A 157 -5.58 12.76 -20.08
N ALA A 158 -4.96 13.53 -20.98
CA ALA A 158 -5.03 14.99 -20.96
C ALA A 158 -6.49 15.47 -21.09
N ARG A 159 -7.26 14.88 -22.02
CA ARG A 159 -8.70 15.16 -22.17
C ARG A 159 -9.50 14.71 -20.95
N GLN A 160 -9.24 13.51 -20.45
CA GLN A 160 -9.99 12.92 -19.34
C GLN A 160 -9.95 13.82 -18.08
N PHE A 161 -8.78 14.36 -17.76
CA PHE A 161 -8.58 15.20 -16.57
C PHE A 161 -8.64 16.70 -16.87
N THR A 162 -9.04 17.09 -18.10
CA THR A 162 -9.09 18.48 -18.54
C THR A 162 -7.78 19.23 -18.28
N ILE A 163 -6.65 18.57 -18.60
CA ILE A 163 -5.31 19.14 -18.39
C ILE A 163 -5.04 20.21 -19.45
N ASP A 164 -5.08 21.47 -19.04
CA ASP A 164 -4.79 22.64 -19.89
C ASP A 164 -3.46 23.34 -19.54
N SER A 165 -2.85 22.94 -18.43
CA SER A 165 -1.62 23.50 -17.87
C SER A 165 -0.82 22.42 -17.16
N LEU A 166 0.51 22.55 -17.18
CA LEU A 166 1.43 21.63 -16.51
C LEU A 166 2.45 22.39 -15.66
N PRO A 167 2.90 21.80 -14.54
CA PRO A 167 2.36 20.58 -13.92
C PRO A 167 0.96 20.84 -13.33
N GLN A 168 0.19 19.78 -13.13
CA GLN A 168 -1.01 19.81 -12.28
C GLN A 168 -0.86 18.73 -11.21
N VAL A 169 -1.15 19.05 -9.96
CA VAL A 169 -0.98 18.12 -8.83
C VAL A 169 -2.27 18.01 -8.05
N SER A 170 -2.80 16.79 -7.90
CA SER A 170 -3.99 16.52 -7.08
C SER A 170 -3.61 15.76 -5.81
N ILE A 171 -4.17 16.17 -4.66
CA ILE A 171 -3.86 15.60 -3.35
C ILE A 171 -5.10 14.92 -2.79
N TYR A 172 -4.99 13.65 -2.44
CA TYR A 172 -6.05 12.85 -1.84
C TYR A 172 -5.67 12.45 -0.41
N ASN A 173 -6.64 12.40 0.51
CA ASN A 173 -6.43 11.92 1.87
C ASN A 173 -6.40 10.39 1.96
N ARG A 174 -6.20 9.88 3.19
CA ARG A 174 -6.07 8.45 3.49
C ARG A 174 -7.29 7.59 3.13
N VAL A 175 -8.46 8.21 2.98
CA VAL A 175 -9.70 7.52 2.58
C VAL A 175 -10.05 7.75 1.10
N GLY A 176 -9.16 8.40 0.35
CA GLY A 176 -9.33 8.62 -1.09
C GLY A 176 -10.15 9.85 -1.47
N GLN A 177 -10.43 10.77 -0.55
CA GLN A 177 -11.12 12.03 -0.86
C GLN A 177 -10.13 13.07 -1.37
N LEU A 178 -10.50 13.76 -2.46
CA LEU A 178 -9.73 14.88 -2.99
C LEU A 178 -9.75 16.06 -2.00
N ILE A 179 -8.57 16.50 -1.59
CA ILE A 179 -8.37 17.67 -0.73
C ILE A 179 -8.21 18.94 -1.57
N GLY A 180 -7.52 18.85 -2.70
CA GLY A 180 -7.34 19.97 -3.60
C GLY A 180 -6.45 19.62 -4.79
N THR A 181 -6.46 20.52 -5.76
CA THR A 181 -5.65 20.46 -6.98
C THR A 181 -4.89 21.78 -7.11
N VAL A 182 -3.60 21.68 -7.45
CA VAL A 182 -2.70 22.80 -7.70
C VAL A 182 -2.33 22.79 -9.18
N SER A 183 -2.52 23.92 -9.86
CA SER A 183 -1.97 24.14 -11.20
C SER A 183 -0.66 24.92 -11.08
N GLY A 184 0.38 24.48 -11.80
CA GLY A 184 1.73 25.02 -11.71
C GLY A 184 2.58 24.40 -10.60
N ALA A 185 3.82 24.89 -10.49
CA ALA A 185 4.85 24.34 -9.60
C ALA A 185 4.87 24.95 -8.19
N ASP A 186 3.70 25.21 -7.61
CA ASP A 186 3.57 25.75 -6.24
C ASP A 186 3.75 24.65 -5.19
N ILE A 187 5.00 24.41 -4.81
CA ILE A 187 5.36 23.38 -3.83
C ILE A 187 4.81 23.67 -2.42
N ASP A 188 4.60 24.94 -2.07
CA ASP A 188 4.16 25.30 -0.72
C ASP A 188 2.65 25.11 -0.56
N GLN A 189 1.87 25.41 -1.62
CA GLN A 189 0.46 25.03 -1.66
C GLN A 189 0.28 23.51 -1.63
N ILE A 190 1.11 22.75 -2.36
CA ILE A 190 1.09 21.28 -2.32
C ILE A 190 1.35 20.77 -0.91
N LYS A 191 2.39 21.28 -0.22
CA LYS A 191 2.68 20.92 1.18
C LYS A 191 1.51 21.24 2.11
N SER A 192 0.85 22.38 1.91
CA SER A 192 -0.35 22.76 2.68
C SER A 192 -1.48 21.74 2.51
N TYR A 193 -1.78 21.33 1.27
CA TYR A 193 -2.79 20.29 1.04
C TYR A 193 -2.39 18.93 1.59
N VAL A 194 -1.11 18.55 1.50
CA VAL A 194 -0.60 17.32 2.12
C VAL A 194 -0.79 17.34 3.64
N ALA A 195 -0.49 18.46 4.31
CA ALA A 195 -0.75 18.63 5.74
C ALA A 195 -2.25 18.48 6.08
N GLN A 196 -3.12 19.12 5.29
CA GLN A 196 -4.58 18.98 5.46
C GLN A 196 -5.05 17.54 5.22
N ALA A 197 -4.50 16.85 4.23
CA ALA A 197 -4.82 15.47 3.90
C ALA A 197 -4.44 14.49 5.03
N LYS A 198 -3.35 14.77 5.76
CA LYS A 198 -2.94 13.98 6.93
C LYS A 198 -3.83 14.21 8.16
N ALA A 199 -4.37 15.41 8.31
CA ALA A 199 -5.18 15.79 9.47
C ALA A 199 -6.63 15.26 9.39
N ARG A 200 -7.12 14.95 8.18
CA ARG A 200 -8.52 14.56 7.91
C ARG A 200 -8.73 13.06 7.72
N GLY A 201 -7.94 12.20 8.37
CA GLY A 201 -8.01 10.74 8.17
C GLY A 201 -7.55 9.93 9.36
#